data_AF-A0AAU2KIN4-F1
#
_entry.id   AF-A0AAU2KIN4-F1
#
_cell.length_a   1.000
_cell.length_b   1.000
_cell.length_c   1.000
_cell.angle_alpha   90.00
_cell.angle_beta   90.00
_cell.angle_gamma   90.00
#
_symmetry.space_group_name_H-M   'P 1'
#
loop_
_entity.id
_entity.type
_entity.pdbx_description
1 polymer ?
#
loop_
_entity_poly.entity_id
_entity_poly.type
_entity_poly.pdbx_seq_one_letter_code
_entity_poly.pdbx_strand_id
1 'polypeptide(L)'
;MADPKGEGGAQTPEEFAREELRGRREAAGLTQEGLGERIFTTGSYVGQMENGVWVVLHESVLRTAVGGSAVMAAQLRHISSYVRAHRITAQVVPFSAGAHGAPGSMMTIMQFADAPDVAYTEGPHAGQLLDYPALVQRHWKTYDLARAAALSPEASLTLIESVAEEYAACTQT
;
A
#
# COMPACT_ATOMS: atom_id res chain seq x y z
N MET A 1 11.16 -8.91 -34.88
CA MET A 1 12.22 -9.34 -33.93
C MET A 1 11.54 -9.37 -32.57
N ALA A 2 11.23 -10.56 -32.08
CA ALA A 2 10.49 -10.77 -30.84
C ALA A 2 11.44 -10.57 -29.66
N ASP A 3 11.05 -9.76 -28.69
CA ASP A 3 11.69 -9.73 -27.38
C ASP A 3 11.07 -10.82 -26.49
N PRO A 4 11.88 -11.57 -25.71
CA PRO A 4 11.42 -12.73 -24.97
C PRO A 4 10.72 -12.28 -23.69
N LYS A 5 9.50 -12.79 -23.48
CA LYS A 5 8.87 -12.78 -22.15
C LYS A 5 9.75 -13.59 -21.20
N GLY A 6 10.49 -12.90 -20.33
CA GLY A 6 11.21 -13.52 -19.24
C GLY A 6 10.23 -14.14 -18.26
N GLU A 7 10.30 -15.46 -18.15
CA GLU A 7 9.74 -16.25 -17.05
C GLU A 7 10.34 -15.74 -15.73
N GLY A 8 9.56 -14.99 -14.96
CA GLY A 8 9.87 -14.67 -13.57
C GLY A 8 8.87 -15.40 -12.68
N GLY A 9 9.19 -16.63 -12.27
CA GLY A 9 8.40 -17.32 -11.25
C GLY A 9 8.50 -16.59 -9.90
N ALA A 10 7.45 -16.70 -9.08
CA ALA A 10 7.39 -16.12 -7.73
C ALA A 10 8.73 -16.24 -6.99
N GLN A 11 9.31 -15.10 -6.61
CA GLN A 11 10.64 -15.02 -5.99
C GLN A 11 10.55 -15.13 -4.46
N THR A 12 9.34 -15.06 -3.90
CA THR A 12 9.08 -15.20 -2.46
C THR A 12 7.91 -16.17 -2.19
N PRO A 13 7.88 -16.84 -1.03
CA PRO A 13 6.74 -17.70 -0.62
C PRO A 13 5.39 -16.99 -0.61
N GLU A 14 5.39 -15.66 -0.51
CA GLU A 14 4.20 -14.83 -0.44
C GLU A 14 3.70 -14.40 -1.81
N GLU A 15 4.59 -14.09 -2.75
CA GLU A 15 4.24 -13.99 -4.17
C GLU A 15 3.63 -15.30 -4.64
N PHE A 16 4.21 -16.43 -4.23
CA PHE A 16 3.63 -17.74 -4.50
C PHE A 16 2.25 -17.90 -3.85
N ALA A 17 2.06 -17.52 -2.58
CA ALA A 17 0.77 -17.60 -1.92
C ALA A 17 -0.30 -16.71 -2.58
N ARG A 18 0.09 -15.52 -3.03
CA ARG A 18 -0.75 -14.56 -3.76
C ARG A 18 -1.13 -15.06 -5.15
N GLU A 19 -0.14 -15.56 -5.90
CA GLU A 19 -0.33 -16.23 -7.18
C GLU A 19 -1.21 -17.48 -7.04
N GLU A 20 -1.05 -18.25 -5.97
CA GLU A 20 -1.86 -19.43 -5.66
C GLU A 20 -3.30 -19.04 -5.29
N LEU A 21 -3.51 -17.99 -4.50
CA LEU A 21 -4.85 -17.47 -4.19
C LEU A 21 -5.57 -17.03 -5.47
N ARG A 22 -4.88 -16.27 -6.32
CA ARG A 22 -5.38 -15.85 -7.63
C ARG A 22 -5.67 -17.07 -8.52
N GLY A 23 -4.72 -17.99 -8.62
CA GLY A 23 -4.83 -19.20 -9.43
C GLY A 23 -5.99 -20.11 -8.98
N ARG A 24 -6.23 -20.23 -7.68
CA ARG A 24 -7.39 -20.99 -7.14
C ARG A 24 -8.71 -20.32 -7.47
N ARG A 25 -8.79 -18.99 -7.37
CA ARG A 25 -10.00 -18.24 -7.75
C ARG A 25 -10.31 -18.44 -9.23
N GLU A 26 -9.30 -18.30 -10.09
CA GLU A 26 -9.44 -18.44 -11.54
C GLU A 26 -9.76 -19.88 -11.95
N ALA A 27 -9.12 -20.87 -11.33
CA ALA A 27 -9.44 -22.29 -11.54
C ALA A 27 -10.88 -22.65 -11.10
N ALA A 28 -11.45 -21.92 -10.14
CA ALA A 28 -12.85 -22.04 -9.75
C ALA A 28 -13.81 -21.27 -10.69
N GLY A 29 -13.31 -20.62 -11.74
CA GLY A 29 -14.10 -19.83 -12.69
C GLY A 29 -14.70 -18.56 -12.08
N LEU A 30 -14.12 -18.05 -10.99
CA LEU A 30 -14.62 -16.87 -10.28
C LEU A 30 -13.88 -15.60 -10.69
N THR A 31 -14.61 -14.51 -10.89
CA THR A 31 -14.03 -13.16 -10.90
C THR A 31 -13.72 -12.72 -9.46
N GLN A 32 -12.92 -11.67 -9.27
CA GLN A 32 -12.69 -11.09 -7.95
C GLN A 32 -14.01 -10.66 -7.30
N GLU A 33 -14.93 -10.10 -8.09
CA GLU A 33 -16.28 -9.73 -7.66
C GLU A 33 -17.09 -10.97 -7.24
N GLY A 34 -17.09 -12.03 -8.05
CA GLY A 34 -17.80 -13.27 -7.74
C GLY A 34 -17.25 -14.02 -6.53
N LEU A 35 -15.94 -13.93 -6.26
CA LEU A 35 -15.38 -14.42 -4.99
C LEU A 35 -15.76 -13.51 -3.81
N GLY A 36 -15.70 -12.19 -4.03
CA GLY A 36 -16.09 -11.19 -3.04
C GLY A 36 -17.50 -11.43 -2.50
N GLU A 37 -18.47 -11.61 -3.40
CA GLU A 37 -19.86 -11.91 -3.04
C GLU A 37 -19.99 -13.16 -2.15
N ARG A 38 -19.23 -14.21 -2.42
CA ARG A 38 -19.29 -15.48 -1.67
C ARG A 38 -18.70 -15.41 -0.28
N ILE A 39 -17.70 -14.56 -0.08
CA ILE A 39 -17.02 -14.38 1.20
C ILE A 39 -17.43 -13.08 1.91
N PHE A 40 -18.52 -12.44 1.43
CA PHE A 40 -19.09 -11.22 1.98
C PHE A 40 -18.10 -10.04 2.04
N THR A 41 -17.32 -9.86 0.98
CA THR A 41 -16.39 -8.73 0.81
C THR A 41 -16.47 -8.14 -0.60
N THR A 42 -15.77 -7.04 -0.86
CA THR A 42 -15.73 -6.43 -2.19
C THR A 42 -14.68 -7.10 -3.09
N GLY A 43 -14.90 -7.10 -4.40
CA GLY A 43 -13.90 -7.58 -5.36
C GLY A 43 -12.56 -6.83 -5.25
N SER A 44 -12.61 -5.54 -4.90
CA SER A 44 -11.40 -4.74 -4.62
C SER A 44 -10.60 -5.28 -3.43
N TYR A 45 -11.27 -5.75 -2.37
CA TYR A 45 -10.60 -6.34 -1.21
C TYR A 45 -9.98 -7.69 -1.57
N VAL A 46 -10.65 -8.50 -2.39
CA VAL A 46 -10.07 -9.73 -2.96
C VAL A 46 -8.80 -9.40 -3.75
N GLY A 47 -8.85 -8.39 -4.63
CA GLY A 47 -7.68 -7.92 -5.38
C GLY A 47 -6.54 -7.45 -4.49
N GLN A 48 -6.83 -6.74 -3.40
CA GLN A 48 -5.82 -6.34 -2.41
C GLN A 48 -5.17 -7.54 -1.71
N MET A 49 -5.93 -8.59 -1.43
CA MET A 49 -5.39 -9.83 -0.84
C MET A 49 -4.54 -10.61 -1.86
N GLU A 50 -4.96 -10.65 -3.13
CA GLU A 50 -4.24 -11.33 -4.21
C GLU A 50 -2.98 -10.58 -4.67
N ASN A 51 -2.91 -9.26 -4.52
CA ASN A 51 -1.81 -8.44 -5.03
C ASN A 51 -0.91 -7.90 -3.92
N GLY A 52 -1.39 -7.89 -2.67
CA GLY A 52 -0.81 -7.16 -1.56
C GLY A 52 -1.04 -5.65 -1.68
N VAL A 53 -0.91 -4.96 -0.55
CA VAL A 53 -1.06 -3.50 -0.49
C VAL A 53 0.31 -2.86 -0.32
N TRP A 54 0.69 -1.99 -1.27
CA TRP A 54 1.88 -1.15 -1.16
C TRP A 54 1.50 0.27 -0.76
N VAL A 55 1.97 0.72 0.40
CA VAL A 55 1.68 2.04 0.94
C VAL A 55 2.97 2.83 1.03
N VAL A 56 2.96 4.05 0.51
CA VAL A 56 4.02 5.04 0.71
C VAL A 56 3.47 6.12 1.64
N LEU A 57 4.09 6.27 2.81
CA LEU A 57 3.68 7.21 3.86
C LEU A 57 4.74 8.29 4.02
N HIS A 58 4.34 9.53 4.30
CA HIS A 58 5.30 10.52 4.78
C HIS A 58 5.55 10.34 6.28
N GLU A 59 6.79 10.56 6.74
CA GLU A 59 7.18 10.43 8.15
C GLU A 59 6.30 11.25 9.10
N SER A 60 5.76 12.38 8.64
CA SER A 60 4.82 13.19 9.44
C SER A 60 3.58 12.43 9.90
N VAL A 61 3.11 11.43 9.14
CA VAL A 61 1.97 10.58 9.51
C VAL A 61 2.32 9.75 10.75
N LEU A 62 3.56 9.28 10.84
CA LEU A 62 4.02 8.52 12.00
C LEU A 62 4.14 9.43 13.22
N ARG A 63 4.48 10.71 13.05
CA ARG A 63 4.77 11.66 14.14
C ARG A 63 3.59 12.56 14.55
N THR A 64 2.45 12.48 13.87
CA THR A 64 1.27 13.28 14.21
C THR A 64 0.41 12.50 15.21
N ALA A 65 0.39 12.95 16.47
CA ALA A 65 -0.34 12.23 17.50
C ALA A 65 -1.86 12.29 17.31
N VAL A 66 -2.50 11.14 17.14
CA VAL A 66 -3.96 10.99 17.06
C VAL A 66 -4.42 10.06 18.18
N GLY A 67 -5.37 10.52 19.01
CA GLY A 67 -5.83 9.76 20.17
C GLY A 67 -4.82 9.65 21.32
N GLY A 68 -3.70 10.37 21.24
CA GLY A 68 -2.66 10.40 22.27
C GLY A 68 -1.55 9.36 22.11
N SER A 69 -0.54 9.45 22.97
CA SER A 69 0.71 8.69 22.84
C SER A 69 0.52 7.17 22.92
N ALA A 70 -0.29 6.70 23.88
CA ALA A 70 -0.57 5.27 24.05
C ALA A 70 -1.27 4.67 22.82
N VAL A 71 -2.22 5.42 22.24
CA VAL A 71 -2.97 4.99 21.05
C VAL A 71 -2.03 4.92 19.84
N MET A 72 -1.21 5.94 19.61
CA MET A 72 -0.24 5.94 18.51
C MET A 72 0.77 4.79 18.62
N ALA A 73 1.31 4.54 19.82
CA ALA A 73 2.22 3.42 20.03
C ALA A 73 1.55 2.08 19.68
N ALA A 74 0.29 1.87 20.07
CA ALA A 74 -0.47 0.67 19.74
C ALA A 74 -0.75 0.56 18.23
N GLN A 75 -1.15 1.66 17.57
CA GLN A 75 -1.43 1.71 16.14
C GLN A 75 -0.19 1.39 15.31
N LEU A 76 0.96 2.02 15.61
CA LEU A 76 2.20 1.79 14.88
C LEU A 76 2.72 0.36 15.06
N ARG A 77 2.65 -0.21 16.28
CA ARG A 77 2.96 -1.64 16.49
C ARG A 77 2.04 -2.55 15.70
N HIS A 78 0.75 -2.22 15.63
CA HIS A 78 -0.20 -2.99 14.83
C HIS A 78 0.18 -2.97 13.36
N ILE A 79 0.50 -1.80 12.80
CA ILE A 79 0.99 -1.66 11.42
C ILE A 79 2.27 -2.48 11.20
N SER A 80 3.27 -2.36 12.10
CA SER A 80 4.50 -3.16 12.02
C SER A 80 4.22 -4.67 12.00
N SER A 81 3.20 -5.14 12.73
CA SER A 81 2.81 -6.55 12.69
C SER A 81 2.31 -7.01 11.31
N TYR A 82 1.59 -6.16 10.57
CA TYR A 82 1.19 -6.48 9.19
C TYR A 82 2.35 -6.44 8.21
N VAL A 83 3.29 -5.51 8.40
CA VAL A 83 4.51 -5.43 7.58
C VAL A 83 5.38 -6.67 7.80
N ARG A 84 5.58 -7.09 9.06
CA ARG A 84 6.32 -8.31 9.41
C ARG A 84 5.64 -9.60 8.95
N ALA A 85 4.31 -9.60 8.92
CA ALA A 85 3.53 -10.69 8.34
C ALA A 85 3.42 -10.58 6.81
N HIS A 86 4.11 -9.60 6.20
CA HIS A 86 4.12 -9.32 4.77
C HIS A 86 2.74 -9.21 4.11
N ARG A 87 1.75 -8.81 4.92
CA ARG A 87 0.39 -8.52 4.46
C ARG A 87 0.32 -7.18 3.75
N ILE A 88 1.21 -6.26 4.12
CA ILE A 88 1.39 -4.97 3.48
C ILE A 88 2.88 -4.69 3.29
N THR A 89 3.22 -3.95 2.23
CA THR A 89 4.53 -3.31 2.09
C THR A 89 4.35 -1.84 2.43
N ALA A 90 4.99 -1.38 3.50
CA ALA A 90 4.97 0.02 3.90
C ALA A 90 6.35 0.64 3.68
N GLN A 91 6.41 1.73 2.92
CA GLN A 91 7.60 2.56 2.79
C GLN A 91 7.35 3.95 3.35
N VAL A 92 8.38 4.52 3.99
CA VAL A 92 8.30 5.84 4.61
C VAL A 92 9.19 6.81 3.85
N VAL A 93 8.63 7.93 3.41
CA VAL A 93 9.38 9.08 2.92
C VAL A 93 9.83 9.91 4.13
N PRO A 94 11.14 9.96 4.41
CA PRO A 94 11.67 10.67 5.58
C PRO A 94 11.65 12.18 5.36
N PHE A 95 11.66 12.98 6.42
CA PHE A 95 11.76 14.44 6.29
C PHE A 95 12.98 14.91 5.50
N SER A 96 14.08 14.15 5.55
CA SER A 96 15.31 14.43 4.80
C SER A 96 15.18 14.29 3.29
N ALA A 97 14.12 13.67 2.78
CA ALA A 97 13.90 13.47 1.35
C ALA A 97 13.43 14.74 0.61
N GLY A 98 13.02 15.79 1.33
CA GLY A 98 12.57 17.05 0.72
C GLY A 98 11.26 16.90 -0.07
N ALA A 99 11.06 17.73 -1.10
CA ALA A 99 9.83 17.75 -1.89
C ALA A 99 9.73 16.54 -2.84
N HIS A 100 8.99 15.52 -2.43
CA HIS A 100 8.84 14.23 -3.12
C HIS A 100 7.56 14.14 -3.98
N GLY A 101 7.17 15.25 -4.62
CA GLY A 101 6.10 15.27 -5.64
C GLY A 101 4.65 15.20 -5.14
N ALA A 102 4.39 14.85 -3.87
CA ALA A 102 3.04 14.74 -3.32
C ALA A 102 2.84 15.41 -1.94
N PRO A 103 3.13 16.70 -1.76
CA PRO A 103 2.80 17.37 -0.50
C PRO A 103 1.28 17.45 -0.33
N GLY A 104 0.73 16.72 0.65
CA GLY A 104 -0.56 17.02 1.26
C GLY A 104 -1.82 16.43 0.60
N SER A 105 -1.72 15.42 -0.27
CA SER A 105 -2.92 14.71 -0.77
C SER A 105 -2.77 13.20 -0.66
N MET A 106 -3.83 12.55 -0.18
CA MET A 106 -3.94 11.09 -0.21
C MET A 106 -4.40 10.68 -1.60
N MET A 107 -3.68 9.74 -2.19
CA MET A 107 -4.03 9.15 -3.47
C MET A 107 -3.88 7.63 -3.42
N THR A 108 -4.77 6.94 -4.11
CA THR A 108 -4.75 5.49 -4.27
C THR A 108 -4.83 5.17 -5.75
N ILE A 109 -3.90 4.39 -6.27
CA ILE A 109 -3.99 3.86 -7.63
C ILE A 109 -4.47 2.42 -7.53
N MET A 110 -5.53 2.10 -8.25
CA MET A 110 -6.11 0.76 -8.30
C MET A 110 -5.83 0.17 -9.68
N GLN A 111 -5.20 -0.99 -9.67
CA GLN A 111 -4.89 -1.76 -10.87
C GLN A 111 -5.84 -2.94 -11.00
N PHE A 112 -6.30 -3.17 -12.22
CA PHE A 112 -7.19 -4.26 -12.55
C PHE A 112 -6.57 -5.10 -13.66
N ALA A 113 -6.74 -6.43 -13.59
CA ALA A 113 -6.22 -7.32 -14.63
C ALA A 113 -6.94 -7.11 -15.97
N ASP A 114 -8.25 -6.87 -15.93
CA ASP A 114 -9.13 -6.85 -17.10
C ASP A 114 -9.77 -5.47 -17.36
N ALA A 115 -9.30 -4.41 -16.67
CA ALA A 115 -9.83 -3.07 -16.81
C ALA A 115 -8.71 -2.01 -16.72
N PRO A 116 -8.93 -0.79 -17.27
CA PRO A 116 -7.97 0.30 -17.11
C PRO A 116 -7.75 0.66 -15.63
N ASP A 117 -6.51 1.01 -15.30
CA ASP A 117 -6.17 1.57 -13.99
C ASP A 117 -7.02 2.83 -13.71
N VAL A 118 -7.41 3.00 -12.45
CA VAL A 118 -8.07 4.22 -11.99
C VAL A 118 -7.33 4.79 -10.79
N ALA A 119 -7.30 6.11 -10.69
CA ALA A 119 -6.73 6.80 -9.55
C ALA A 119 -7.86 7.41 -8.71
N TYR A 120 -7.75 7.29 -7.41
CA TYR A 120 -8.61 7.97 -6.46
C TYR A 120 -7.79 9.00 -5.71
N THR A 121 -8.28 10.24 -5.64
CA THR A 121 -7.68 11.30 -4.84
C THR A 121 -8.68 11.74 -3.78
N GLU A 122 -8.26 11.80 -2.52
CA GLU A 122 -9.09 12.31 -1.42
C GLU A 122 -8.91 13.83 -1.29
N GLY A 123 -10.01 14.57 -1.27
CA GLY A 123 -10.05 15.99 -0.96
C GLY A 123 -10.84 16.26 0.34
N PRO A 124 -10.70 17.44 0.97
CA PRO A 124 -11.30 17.72 2.28
C PRO A 124 -12.83 17.56 2.39
N HIS A 125 -13.54 17.59 1.26
CA HIS A 125 -15.01 17.52 1.21
C HIS A 125 -15.53 16.39 0.31
N ALA A 126 -14.71 15.91 -0.61
CA ALA A 126 -15.06 14.86 -1.56
C ALA A 126 -13.79 14.24 -2.13
N GLY A 127 -13.81 12.93 -2.33
CA GLY A 127 -12.86 12.25 -3.19
C GLY A 127 -13.27 12.28 -4.66
N GLN A 128 -12.30 12.09 -5.53
CA GLN A 128 -12.49 12.02 -6.97
C GLN A 128 -11.92 10.71 -7.52
N LEU A 129 -12.75 9.95 -8.24
CA LEU A 129 -12.31 8.83 -9.06
C LEU A 129 -11.92 9.36 -10.44
N LEU A 130 -10.72 9.00 -10.88
CA LEU A 130 -10.10 9.42 -12.13
C LEU A 130 -9.85 8.19 -12.99
N ASP A 131 -10.49 8.14 -14.16
CA ASP A 131 -10.36 7.07 -15.15
C ASP A 131 -9.75 7.56 -16.48
N TYR A 132 -9.53 8.87 -16.62
CA TYR A 132 -8.89 9.43 -17.81
C TYR A 132 -7.40 9.03 -17.87
N PRO A 133 -6.95 8.30 -18.90
CA PRO A 133 -5.62 7.66 -18.90
C PRO A 133 -4.45 8.62 -18.65
N ALA A 134 -4.48 9.83 -19.22
CA ALA A 134 -3.40 10.79 -19.02
C ALA A 134 -3.32 11.32 -17.57
N LEU A 135 -4.45 11.44 -16.88
CA LEU A 135 -4.48 11.82 -15.46
C LEU A 135 -3.99 10.67 -14.59
N VAL A 136 -4.44 9.44 -14.86
CA VAL A 136 -3.97 8.24 -14.15
C VAL A 136 -2.45 8.08 -14.30
N GLN A 137 -1.90 8.29 -15.50
CA GLN A 137 -0.45 8.25 -15.74
C GLN A 137 0.32 9.35 -15.01
N ARG A 138 -0.26 10.54 -14.85
CA ARG A 138 0.34 11.59 -14.03
C ARG A 138 0.43 11.17 -12.56
N HIS A 139 -0.61 10.51 -12.06
CA HIS A 139 -0.64 9.95 -10.71
C HIS A 139 0.40 8.84 -10.52
N TRP A 140 0.55 7.93 -11.47
CA TRP A 140 1.63 6.94 -11.48
C TRP A 140 3.00 7.59 -11.34
N LYS A 141 3.29 8.63 -12.14
CA LYS A 141 4.57 9.34 -12.05
C LYS A 141 4.82 9.94 -10.67
N THR A 142 3.79 10.53 -10.06
CA THR A 142 3.90 11.06 -8.69
C THR A 142 4.15 9.94 -7.67
N TYR A 143 3.43 8.82 -7.79
CA TYR A 143 3.62 7.65 -6.94
C TYR A 143 5.04 7.09 -7.05
N ASP A 144 5.57 6.94 -8.26
CA ASP A 144 6.92 6.43 -8.50
C ASP A 144 7.99 7.34 -7.91
N LEU A 145 7.82 8.67 -8.02
CA LEU A 145 8.73 9.64 -7.40
C LEU A 145 8.71 9.54 -5.88
N ALA A 146 7.52 9.42 -5.27
CA ALA A 146 7.39 9.24 -3.83
C ALA A 146 8.03 7.92 -3.37
N ARG A 147 7.79 6.83 -4.11
CA ARG A 147 8.36 5.51 -3.85
C ARG A 147 9.90 5.52 -3.95
N ALA A 148 10.45 6.20 -4.96
CA ALA A 148 11.89 6.33 -5.14
C ALA A 148 12.56 7.19 -4.06
N ALA A 149 11.84 8.16 -3.50
CA ALA A 149 12.31 8.99 -2.38
C ALA A 149 12.17 8.31 -1.01
N ALA A 150 11.37 7.23 -0.93
CA ALA A 150 11.12 6.53 0.31
C ALA A 150 12.30 5.63 0.73
N LEU A 151 12.40 5.39 2.03
CA LEU A 151 13.32 4.40 2.59
C LEU A 151 13.00 2.99 2.04
N SER A 152 13.97 2.07 2.08
CA SER A 152 13.69 0.67 1.80
C SER A 152 12.59 0.12 2.73
N PRO A 153 11.88 -0.96 2.37
CA PRO A 153 10.88 -1.56 3.25
C PRO A 153 11.39 -1.89 4.66
N GLU A 154 12.63 -2.37 4.77
CA GLU A 154 13.26 -2.74 6.05
C GLU A 154 13.60 -1.51 6.90
N ALA A 155 14.18 -0.48 6.27
CA ALA A 155 14.49 0.78 6.93
C ALA A 155 13.19 1.52 7.35
N SER A 156 12.14 1.41 6.54
CA SER A 156 10.80 1.94 6.85
C SER A 156 10.19 1.23 8.05
N LEU A 157 10.25 -0.10 8.11
CA LEU A 157 9.80 -0.87 9.28
C LEU A 157 10.55 -0.46 10.54
N THR A 158 11.87 -0.33 10.44
CA THR A 158 12.73 0.12 11.56
C THR A 158 12.30 1.50 12.08
N LEU A 159 12.02 2.45 11.17
CA LEU A 159 11.54 3.78 11.54
C LEU A 159 10.16 3.73 12.21
N ILE A 160 9.21 2.95 11.67
CA ILE A 160 7.88 2.79 12.27
C ILE A 160 7.97 2.25 13.69
N GLU A 161 8.84 1.26 13.93
CA GLU A 161 9.05 0.67 15.25
C GLU A 161 9.72 1.64 16.22
N SER A 162 10.74 2.38 15.77
CA SER A 162 11.38 3.44 16.56
C SER A 162 10.38 4.49 17.02
N VAL A 163 9.52 4.98 16.12
CA VAL A 163 8.51 5.99 16.48
C VAL A 163 7.45 5.41 17.43
N ALA A 164 7.10 4.13 17.29
CA ALA A 164 6.20 3.45 18.22
C ALA A 164 6.78 3.37 19.65
N GLU A 165 8.10 3.15 19.77
CA GLU A 165 8.82 3.14 21.04
C GLU A 165 8.91 4.54 21.66
N GLU A 166 9.18 5.58 20.85
CA GLU A 166 9.17 6.99 21.28
C GLU A 166 7.81 7.36 21.92
N TYR A 167 6.70 7.02 21.28
CA TYR A 167 5.37 7.25 21.86
C TYR A 167 5.12 6.43 23.14
N ALA A 168 5.62 5.20 23.22
CA ALA A 168 5.47 4.40 24.43
C ALA A 168 6.27 4.99 25.61
N ALA A 169 7.42 5.61 25.35
CA ALA A 169 8.19 6.31 26.37
C ALA A 169 7.45 7.54 26.92
N CYS A 170 6.76 8.31 26.06
CA CYS A 170 5.96 9.47 26.49
C CYS A 170 4.75 9.11 27.37
N THR A 171 4.32 7.84 27.42
CA THR A 171 3.24 7.41 28.34
C THR A 171 3.73 7.15 29.76
N GLN A 172 5.04 7.11 29.98
CA GLN A 172 5.66 6.80 31.28
C GLN A 172 6.03 8.06 32.09
N THR A 173 5.80 9.25 31.53
CA THR A 173 5.96 10.58 32.15
C THR A 173 4.60 11.20 32.45
#